data_AF-A0A5C9AF86-F1
#
_entry.id   AF-A0A5C9AF86-F1
#
_cell.length_a   1.000
_cell.length_b   1.000
_cell.length_c   1.000
_cell.angle_alpha   90.00
_cell.angle_beta   90.00
_cell.angle_gamma   90.00
#
_symmetry.space_group_name_H-M   'P 1'
#
loop_
_entity.id
_entity.type
_entity.pdbx_description
1 polymer ?
#
loop_
_entity_poly.entity_id
_entity_poly.type
_entity_poly.pdbx_seq_one_letter_code
_entity_poly.pdbx_strand_id
1 'polypeptide(L)'
;MSHRRSTVKGSLSFANPTVRAWLFQILAVVAVVGIVGWLFHNTVTNLNNRGITSGFAFLDRGAGFGIVQHLIDYQQGDTYGRVFIVGLLNTLLVSALCIVFASVLGFFIGLARLSDNWLLRKLSTIYIEIFRNIPPLL
;
A
#
# COMPACT_ATOMS: atom_id res chain seq x y z
N MET A 1 18.14 20.20 -56.64
CA MET A 1 19.43 19.95 -55.95
C MET A 1 19.19 20.05 -54.45
N SER A 2 19.03 18.92 -53.74
CA SER A 2 18.82 18.89 -52.28
C SER A 2 20.02 18.20 -51.61
N HIS A 3 20.97 19.01 -51.12
CA HIS A 3 22.07 18.48 -50.31
C HIS A 3 21.54 18.11 -48.93
N ARG A 4 21.39 16.79 -48.69
CA ARG A 4 21.24 16.21 -47.35
C ARG A 4 22.49 16.54 -46.54
N ARG A 5 22.34 17.30 -45.45
CA ARG A 5 23.37 17.42 -44.41
C ARG A 5 23.47 16.08 -43.68
N SER A 6 24.60 15.40 -43.85
CA SER A 6 24.98 14.22 -43.08
C SER A 6 25.17 14.62 -41.61
N THR A 7 24.22 14.25 -40.76
CA THR A 7 24.37 14.26 -39.30
C THR A 7 25.33 13.14 -38.90
N VAL A 8 26.63 13.40 -39.00
CA VAL A 8 27.66 12.51 -38.46
C VAL A 8 27.52 12.52 -36.94
N LYS A 9 26.92 11.45 -36.40
CA LYS A 9 26.88 11.14 -34.97
C LYS A 9 28.30 11.21 -34.42
N GLY A 10 28.55 12.18 -33.54
CA GLY A 10 29.84 12.37 -32.90
C GLY A 10 30.30 11.10 -32.21
N SER A 11 31.53 10.70 -32.53
CA SER A 11 32.27 9.59 -31.93
C SER A 11 32.15 9.60 -30.41
N LEU A 12 31.94 8.43 -29.81
CA LEU A 12 32.22 8.16 -28.39
C LEU A 12 33.67 8.58 -28.07
N SER A 13 33.85 9.82 -27.64
CA SER A 13 35.15 10.39 -27.30
C SER A 13 35.11 10.90 -25.86
N PHE A 14 36.07 10.47 -25.04
CA PHE A 14 36.20 10.82 -23.62
C PHE A 14 36.42 12.32 -23.37
N ALA A 15 36.72 13.10 -24.41
CA ALA A 15 36.82 14.56 -24.34
C ALA A 15 35.45 15.26 -24.36
N ASN A 16 34.37 14.55 -24.72
CA ASN A 16 33.03 15.13 -24.80
C ASN A 16 32.42 15.30 -23.38
N PRO A 17 32.05 16.53 -22.97
CA PRO A 17 31.53 16.80 -21.62
C PRO A 17 30.26 15.99 -21.29
N THR A 18 29.42 15.69 -22.29
CA THR A 18 28.19 14.90 -22.09
C THR A 18 28.50 13.44 -21.79
N VAL A 19 29.47 12.83 -22.47
CA VAL A 19 29.88 11.42 -22.22
C VAL A 19 30.49 11.28 -20.82
N ARG A 20 31.33 12.25 -20.42
CA ARG A 20 31.94 12.28 -19.09
C ARG A 20 30.91 12.48 -17.98
N ALA A 21 29.90 13.33 -18.19
CA ALA A 21 28.81 13.53 -17.25
C ALA A 21 28.00 12.23 -17.02
N TRP A 22 27.62 11.53 -18.09
CA TRP A 22 26.95 10.22 -17.98
C TRP A 22 27.82 9.17 -17.28
N LEU A 23 29.12 9.14 -17.56
CA LEU A 23 30.05 8.20 -16.94
C LEU A 23 30.14 8.41 -15.42
N PHE A 24 30.29 9.66 -14.98
CA PHE A 24 30.29 9.99 -13.55
C PHE A 24 28.93 9.76 -12.88
N GLN A 25 27.83 10.00 -13.57
CA GLN A 25 26.50 9.76 -13.02
C GLN A 25 26.19 8.28 -12.85
N ILE A 26 26.54 7.44 -13.83
CA ILE A 26 26.44 5.98 -13.72
C ILE A 26 27.32 5.49 -12.57
N LEU A 27 28.57 5.97 -12.50
CA LEU A 27 29.50 5.59 -11.44
C LEU A 27 28.98 6.01 -10.06
N ALA A 28 28.40 7.21 -9.94
CA ALA A 28 27.77 7.67 -8.71
C ALA A 28 26.56 6.81 -8.32
N VAL A 29 25.67 6.46 -9.26
CA VAL A 29 24.52 5.58 -8.99
C VAL A 29 24.97 4.20 -8.55
N VAL A 30 25.96 3.60 -9.25
CA VAL A 30 26.53 2.31 -8.87
C VAL A 30 27.16 2.38 -7.48
N ALA A 31 27.90 3.44 -7.17
CA ALA A 31 28.48 3.65 -5.85
C ALA A 31 27.40 3.76 -4.77
N VAL A 32 26.36 4.57 -4.99
CA VAL A 32 25.25 4.74 -4.03
C VAL A 32 24.50 3.43 -3.81
N VAL A 33 24.11 2.73 -4.88
CA VAL A 33 23.40 1.44 -4.78
C VAL A 33 24.30 0.40 -4.10
N GLY A 34 25.59 0.39 -4.41
CA GLY A 34 26.58 -0.49 -3.77
C GLY A 34 26.72 -0.20 -2.27
N ILE A 35 26.82 1.07 -1.87
CA ILE A 35 26.90 1.48 -0.46
C ILE A 35 25.61 1.10 0.29
N VAL A 36 24.44 1.40 -0.28
CA VAL A 36 23.15 1.06 0.32
C VAL A 36 23.00 -0.46 0.46
N GLY A 37 23.34 -1.21 -0.58
CA GLY A 37 23.32 -2.68 -0.55
C GLY A 37 24.28 -3.26 0.50
N TRP A 38 25.49 -2.71 0.61
CA TRP A 38 26.47 -3.10 1.62
C TRP A 38 25.97 -2.79 3.04
N LEU A 39 25.40 -1.61 3.28
CA LEU A 39 24.81 -1.22 4.56
C LEU A 39 23.65 -2.14 4.94
N PHE A 40 22.75 -2.44 4.00
CA PHE A 40 21.63 -3.33 4.23
C PHE A 40 22.11 -4.73 4.61
N HIS A 41 23.05 -5.30 3.83
CA HIS A 41 23.61 -6.61 4.10
C HIS A 41 24.35 -6.67 5.45
N ASN A 42 25.13 -5.64 5.77
CA ASN A 42 25.85 -5.56 7.03
C ASN A 42 24.86 -5.47 8.21
N THR A 43 23.82 -4.64 8.11
CA THR A 43 22.78 -4.52 9.13
C THR A 43 22.05 -5.83 9.34
N VAL A 44 21.55 -6.47 8.28
CA VAL A 44 20.83 -7.75 8.39
C VAL A 44 21.71 -8.84 9.00
N THR A 45 22.97 -8.94 8.59
CA THR A 45 23.92 -9.91 9.16
C THR A 45 24.19 -9.63 10.64
N ASN A 46 24.37 -8.37 11.03
CA ASN A 46 24.56 -7.99 12.44
C ASN A 46 23.32 -8.24 13.29
N LEU A 47 22.11 -8.04 12.75
CA LEU A 47 20.85 -8.34 13.43
C LEU A 47 20.65 -9.83 13.62
N ASN A 48 20.91 -10.63 12.58
CA ASN A 48 20.84 -12.10 12.64
C ASN A 48 21.81 -12.67 13.67
N ASN A 49 23.05 -12.16 13.72
CA ASN A 49 24.05 -12.58 14.73
C ASN A 49 23.62 -12.26 16.17
N ARG A 50 22.71 -11.31 16.36
CA ARG A 50 22.14 -10.92 17.65
C ARG A 50 20.80 -11.62 17.94
N GLY A 51 20.40 -12.59 17.11
CA GLY A 51 19.13 -13.30 17.24
C GLY A 51 17.89 -12.47 16.89
N ILE A 52 18.07 -11.25 16.37
CA ILE A 52 16.96 -10.39 15.94
C ILE A 52 16.57 -10.84 14.53
N THR A 53 15.47 -11.59 14.43
CA THR A 53 14.88 -11.92 13.11
C THR A 53 14.24 -10.66 12.52
N SER A 54 15.00 -9.89 11.75
CA SER A 54 14.49 -8.76 10.97
C SER A 54 13.97 -9.21 9.60
N GLY A 55 12.98 -8.50 9.05
CA GLY A 55 12.46 -8.72 7.69
C GLY A 55 11.17 -9.54 7.65
N PHE A 56 10.88 -10.13 6.49
CA PHE A 56 9.61 -10.82 6.20
C PHE A 56 9.62 -12.32 6.47
N ALA A 57 10.70 -12.87 7.02
CA ALA A 57 10.81 -14.30 7.34
C ALA A 57 9.74 -14.78 8.36
N PHE A 58 9.08 -13.87 9.06
CA PHE A 58 7.94 -14.20 9.91
C PHE A 58 6.73 -14.68 9.09
N LEU A 59 6.57 -14.23 7.84
CA LEU A 59 5.45 -14.62 6.98
C LEU A 59 5.45 -16.11 6.68
N ASP A 60 6.61 -16.77 6.70
CA ASP A 60 6.75 -18.21 6.48
C ASP A 60 6.59 -19.03 7.78
N ARG A 61 6.50 -18.38 8.94
CA ARG A 61 6.28 -19.07 10.22
C ARG A 61 4.79 -19.44 10.36
N GLY A 62 4.52 -20.61 10.92
CA GLY A 62 3.15 -21.04 11.24
C GLY A 62 2.51 -20.14 12.31
N ALA A 63 1.27 -19.72 12.08
CA ALA A 63 0.46 -18.97 13.02
C ALA A 63 -0.35 -19.92 13.92
N GLY A 64 -0.20 -19.77 15.24
CA GLY A 64 -0.80 -20.68 16.23
C GLY A 64 -2.25 -20.38 16.62
N PHE A 65 -2.97 -19.53 15.88
CA PHE A 65 -4.34 -19.11 16.18
C PHE A 65 -5.28 -19.41 15.02
N GLY A 66 -6.56 -19.65 15.32
CA GLY A 66 -7.61 -19.83 14.30
C GLY A 66 -8.22 -18.50 13.87
N ILE A 67 -8.70 -18.42 12.63
CA ILE A 67 -9.51 -17.30 12.13
C ILE A 67 -10.91 -17.84 11.86
N VAL A 68 -11.93 -17.22 12.46
CA VAL A 68 -13.32 -17.72 12.36
C VAL A 68 -13.90 -17.54 10.95
N GLN A 69 -13.69 -16.37 10.34
CA GLN A 69 -14.16 -16.05 9.00
C GLN A 69 -12.96 -16.08 8.05
N HIS A 70 -13.03 -16.89 7.00
CA HIS A 70 -11.98 -16.95 5.99
C HIS A 70 -12.61 -17.21 4.61
N LEU A 71 -12.29 -16.34 3.64
CA LEU A 71 -12.80 -16.48 2.26
C LEU A 71 -12.04 -17.54 1.45
N ILE A 72 -10.86 -17.93 1.94
CA ILE A 72 -10.01 -18.98 1.40
C ILE A 72 -9.77 -20.02 2.48
N ASP A 73 -9.45 -21.25 2.09
CA ASP A 73 -9.17 -22.31 3.05
C ASP A 73 -8.06 -21.88 4.01
N TYR A 74 -8.30 -22.00 5.31
CA TYR A 74 -7.32 -21.65 6.33
C TYR A 74 -7.43 -22.64 7.47
N GLN A 75 -6.29 -23.14 7.91
CA GLN A 75 -6.19 -24.00 9.08
C GLN A 75 -5.25 -23.39 10.12
N GLN A 76 -5.55 -23.63 11.39
CA GLN A 76 -4.65 -23.25 12.47
C GLN A 76 -3.31 -23.96 12.27
N GLY A 77 -2.21 -23.19 12.24
CA GLY A 77 -0.88 -23.68 11.88
C GLY A 77 -0.39 -23.22 10.51
N ASP A 78 -1.28 -22.73 9.64
CA ASP A 78 -0.90 -22.08 8.38
C ASP A 78 -0.02 -20.85 8.61
N THR A 79 0.74 -20.45 7.59
CA THR A 79 1.75 -19.40 7.73
C THR A 79 1.16 -18.01 8.00
N TYR A 80 1.91 -17.12 8.67
CA TYR A 80 1.50 -15.72 8.87
C TYR A 80 1.22 -14.98 7.55
N GLY A 81 1.90 -15.37 6.46
CA GLY A 81 1.61 -14.86 5.12
C GLY A 81 0.20 -15.22 4.66
N ARG A 82 -0.25 -16.46 4.92
CA ARG A 82 -1.63 -16.86 4.61
C ARG A 82 -2.64 -16.13 5.50
N VAL A 83 -2.36 -15.99 6.79
CA VAL A 83 -3.16 -15.18 7.72
C VAL A 83 -3.34 -13.75 7.21
N PHE A 84 -2.26 -13.13 6.74
CA PHE A 84 -2.31 -11.76 6.19
C PHE A 84 -3.27 -11.66 5.00
N ILE A 85 -3.21 -12.62 4.07
CA ILE A 85 -4.12 -12.65 2.91
C ILE A 85 -5.56 -12.88 3.36
N VAL A 86 -5.82 -13.80 4.29
CA VAL A 86 -7.17 -14.02 4.84
C VAL A 86 -7.70 -12.73 5.48
N GLY A 87 -6.89 -12.07 6.31
CA GLY A 87 -7.24 -10.81 6.94
C GLY A 87 -7.54 -9.71 5.92
N LEU A 88 -6.69 -9.57 4.90
CA LEU A 88 -6.88 -8.61 3.81
C LEU A 88 -8.21 -8.86 3.07
N LEU A 89 -8.50 -10.11 2.71
CA LEU A 89 -9.73 -10.47 2.02
C LEU A 89 -10.97 -10.19 2.87
N ASN A 90 -10.91 -10.46 4.17
CA ASN A 90 -11.98 -10.12 5.10
C ASN A 90 -12.19 -8.60 5.19
N THR A 91 -11.12 -7.81 5.32
CA THR A 91 -11.23 -6.34 5.35
C THR A 91 -11.83 -5.80 4.06
N LEU A 92 -11.43 -6.34 2.91
CA LEU A 92 -12.00 -5.96 1.61
C LEU A 92 -13.48 -6.33 1.52
N LEU A 93 -13.87 -7.54 1.94
CA LEU A 93 -15.26 -7.97 1.96
C LEU A 93 -16.12 -7.05 2.84
N VAL A 94 -15.70 -6.84 4.09
CA VAL A 94 -16.44 -6.00 5.04
C VAL A 94 -16.53 -4.57 4.54
N SER A 95 -15.44 -4.00 4.02
CA SER A 95 -15.42 -2.65 3.47
C SER A 95 -16.36 -2.51 2.27
N ALA A 96 -16.36 -3.48 1.36
CA ALA A 96 -17.25 -3.47 0.20
C ALA A 96 -18.73 -3.51 0.62
N LEU A 97 -19.08 -4.41 1.56
CA LEU A 97 -20.43 -4.48 2.10
C LEU A 97 -20.82 -3.18 2.81
N CYS A 98 -19.95 -2.63 3.65
CA CYS A 98 -20.17 -1.35 4.32
C CYS A 98 -20.43 -0.22 3.33
N ILE A 99 -19.64 -0.10 2.26
CA ILE A 99 -19.83 0.93 1.23
C ILE A 99 -21.22 0.81 0.60
N VAL A 100 -21.63 -0.40 0.19
CA VAL A 100 -22.93 -0.63 -0.44
C VAL A 100 -24.06 -0.25 0.51
N PHE A 101 -24.08 -0.81 1.72
CA PHE A 101 -25.18 -0.56 2.67
C PHE A 101 -25.19 0.89 3.18
N ALA A 102 -24.03 1.48 3.48
CA ALA A 102 -23.94 2.87 3.92
C ALA A 102 -24.36 3.84 2.82
N SER A 103 -24.06 3.56 1.55
CA SER A 103 -24.51 4.39 0.42
C SER A 103 -26.02 4.36 0.27
N VAL A 104 -26.62 3.17 0.33
CA VAL A 104 -28.08 3.00 0.23
C VAL A 104 -28.78 3.71 1.39
N LEU A 105 -28.38 3.41 2.63
CA LEU A 105 -28.98 4.03 3.82
C LEU A 105 -28.74 5.55 3.85
N GLY A 106 -27.50 5.97 3.61
CA GLY A 106 -27.11 7.38 3.59
C GLY A 106 -27.86 8.18 2.52
N PHE A 107 -28.12 7.59 1.35
CA PHE A 107 -28.92 8.21 0.30
C PHE A 107 -30.36 8.48 0.76
N PHE A 108 -31.05 7.46 1.28
CA PHE A 108 -32.44 7.62 1.74
C PHE A 108 -32.56 8.57 2.93
N ILE A 109 -31.66 8.48 3.90
CA ILE A 109 -31.64 9.37 5.07
C ILE A 109 -31.31 10.80 4.64
N GLY A 110 -30.42 10.96 3.66
CA GLY A 110 -30.12 12.25 3.04
C GLY A 110 -31.33 12.89 2.36
N LEU A 111 -32.10 12.12 1.60
CA LEU A 111 -33.36 12.58 0.99
C LEU A 111 -34.40 12.96 2.05
N ALA A 112 -34.58 12.14 3.09
CA ALA A 112 -35.52 12.41 4.17
C ALA A 112 -35.19 13.70 4.93
N ARG A 113 -33.90 14.05 5.05
CA ARG A 113 -33.46 15.34 5.63
C ARG A 113 -33.86 16.54 4.77
N LEU A 114 -33.95 16.40 3.44
CA LEU A 114 -34.36 17.48 2.53
C LEU A 114 -35.88 17.60 2.38
N SER A 115 -36.66 16.64 2.91
CA SER A 115 -38.11 16.65 2.82
C SER A 115 -38.73 17.88 3.49
N ASP A 116 -39.80 18.42 2.87
CA ASP A 116 -40.66 19.44 3.47
C ASP A 116 -41.44 18.92 4.68
N ASN A 117 -41.56 17.59 4.84
CA ASN A 117 -42.18 16.99 6.00
C ASN A 117 -41.31 17.19 7.25
N TRP A 118 -41.82 18.00 8.18
CA TRP A 118 -41.13 18.35 9.42
C TRP A 118 -40.68 17.13 10.23
N LEU A 119 -41.51 16.08 10.32
CA LEU A 119 -41.21 14.91 11.15
C LEU A 119 -40.05 14.11 10.55
N LEU A 120 -40.11 13.81 9.24
CA LEU A 120 -39.04 13.08 8.54
C LEU A 120 -37.72 13.83 8.65
N ARG A 121 -37.72 15.14 8.38
CA ARG A 121 -36.54 15.99 8.48
C ARG A 121 -35.92 15.96 9.88
N LYS A 122 -36.75 16.05 10.93
CA LYS A 122 -36.27 16.07 12.32
C LYS A 122 -35.69 14.71 12.73
N LEU A 123 -36.35 13.61 12.40
CA LEU A 123 -35.88 12.26 12.70
C LEU A 123 -34.55 11.95 11.99
N SER A 124 -34.44 12.28 10.70
CA SER A 124 -33.19 12.10 9.95
C SER A 124 -32.06 12.96 10.51
N THR A 125 -32.35 14.19 10.96
CA THR A 125 -31.36 15.07 11.60
C THR A 125 -30.84 14.47 12.90
N ILE A 126 -31.73 13.98 13.78
CA ILE A 126 -31.35 13.33 15.04
C ILE A 126 -30.47 12.10 14.77
N TYR A 127 -30.89 11.24 13.82
CA TYR A 127 -30.09 10.07 13.43
C TYR A 127 -28.67 10.49 13.00
N ILE A 128 -28.57 11.43 12.06
CA ILE A 128 -27.26 11.87 11.53
C ILE A 128 -26.39 12.46 12.64
N GLU A 129 -26.95 13.33 13.49
CA GLU A 129 -26.19 13.97 14.57
C GLU A 129 -25.70 12.97 15.61
N ILE A 130 -26.52 11.98 16.00
CA ILE A 130 -26.09 10.94 16.94
C ILE A 130 -24.92 10.15 16.34
N PHE A 131 -25.11 9.55 15.16
CA PHE A 131 -24.10 8.65 14.59
C PHE A 131 -22.82 9.36 14.17
N ARG A 132 -22.87 10.65 13.83
CA ARG A 132 -21.66 11.44 13.50
C ARG A 132 -20.88 11.93 14.71
N ASN A 133 -21.49 11.99 15.90
CA ASN A 133 -20.86 12.50 17.11
C ASN A 133 -20.45 11.41 18.10
N ILE A 134 -20.82 10.14 17.88
CA ILE A 134 -20.31 9.02 18.67
C ILE A 134 -18.80 8.87 18.40
N PRO A 135 -17.93 9.00 19.42
CA PRO A 135 -16.51 8.75 19.25
C PRO A 135 -16.29 7.28 18.83
N PRO A 136 -15.48 7.00 17.80
CA PRO A 136 -15.07 5.64 17.52
C PRO A 136 -14.22 5.15 18.70
N LEU A 137 -14.72 4.18 19.46
CA LEU A 137 -13.94 3.50 20.49
C LEU A 137 -12.91 2.61 19.78
N LEU A 138 -11.63 2.96 19.93
CA LEU A 138 -10.47 2.16 19.54
C LEU A 138 -10.03 1.28 20.71
#